data_AF-A0A3D0K414-F1
#
_entry.id   AF-A0A3D0K414-F1
#
_cell.length_a   1.000
_cell.length_b   1.000
_cell.length_c   1.000
_cell.angle_alpha   90.00
_cell.angle_beta   90.00
_cell.angle_gamma   90.00
#
_symmetry.space_group_name_H-M   'P 1'
#
loop_
_entity.id
_entity.type
_entity.pdbx_description
1 polymer ?
#
loop_
_entity_poly.entity_id
_entity_poly.type
_entity_poly.pdbx_seq_one_letter_code
_entity_poly.pdbx_strand_id
1 'polypeptide(L)' 'TYTLEEVGRIFKVTRERVRQVESKAIRKLQHPVRRRRLSSFIEEQGADDLS' A
#
# COMPACT_ATOMS: atom_id res chain seq x y z
N THR A 1 -10.79 -0.55 10.42
CA THR A 1 -9.41 -0.59 9.92
C THR A 1 -8.79 -1.89 10.35
N TYR A 2 -8.27 -2.70 9.43
CA TYR A 2 -7.56 -3.93 9.80
C TYR A 2 -6.15 -3.58 10.28
N THR A 3 -5.82 -3.93 11.52
CA THR A 3 -4.49 -3.68 12.10
C THR A 3 -3.49 -4.76 11.68
N LEU A 4 -2.18 -4.45 11.77
CA LEU A 4 -1.12 -5.45 11.51
C LEU A 4 -1.23 -6.68 12.45
N GLU A 5 -1.82 -6.51 13.64
CA GLU A 5 -2.06 -7.60 14.59
C GLU A 5 -3.21 -8.50 14.16
N GLU A 6 -4.32 -7.92 13.70
CA GLU A 6 -5.45 -8.67 13.15
C GLU A 6 -5.06 -9.44 11.90
N VAL A 7 -4.31 -8.80 10.99
CA VAL A 7 -3.76 -9.45 9.79
C VAL A 7 -2.79 -10.56 10.21
N GLY A 8 -1.91 -10.31 11.18
CA GLY A 8 -1.02 -11.34 11.72
C GLY A 8 -1.78 -12.56 12.26
N ARG A 9 -2.86 -12.34 13.02
CA ARG A 9 -3.71 -13.41 13.56
C ARG A 9 -4.38 -14.23 12.45
N ILE A 10 -4.93 -13.59 11.42
CA ILE A 10 -5.61 -14.25 10.30
C ILE A 10 -4.63 -15.14 9.51
N PHE A 11 -3.45 -14.60 9.19
CA PHE A 11 -2.44 -15.30 8.40
C PHE A 11 -1.51 -16.20 9.25
N LYS A 12 -1.76 -16.30 10.57
CA LYS A 12 -0.92 -17.04 11.54
C LYS A 12 0.55 -16.64 11.47
N VAL A 13 0.82 -15.34 11.27
CA VAL A 13 2.17 -14.77 11.23
C VAL A 13 2.32 -13.68 12.29
N THR A 14 3.56 -13.34 12.62
CA THR A 14 3.83 -12.25 13.57
C THR A 14 3.49 -10.90 12.96
N ARG A 15 3.14 -9.92 13.82
CA ARG A 15 2.96 -8.51 13.44
C ARG A 15 4.14 -7.98 12.62
N GLU A 16 5.37 -8.32 13.03
CA GLU A 16 6.58 -7.89 12.32
C GLU A 16 6.68 -8.51 10.92
N ARG A 17 6.22 -9.74 10.73
CA ARG A 17 6.19 -10.36 9.40
C ARG A 17 5.23 -9.62 8.46
N VAL A 18 4.07 -9.19 8.95
CA VAL A 18 3.13 -8.37 8.16
C VAL A 18 3.77 -7.03 7.77
N ARG A 19 4.42 -6.35 8.73
CA ARG A 19 5.16 -5.09 8.50
C ARG A 19 6.26 -5.23 7.44
N GLN A 20 7.02 -6.33 7.46
CA GLN A 20 8.04 -6.60 6.45
C GLN A 20 7.44 -6.78 5.05
N VAL A 21 6.33 -7.51 4.95
CA VAL A 21 5.62 -7.72 3.67
C VAL A 21 5.08 -6.41 3.13
N GLU A 22 4.49 -5.57 3.98
CA GLU A 22 4.03 -4.22 3.63
C GLU A 22 5.17 -3.36 3.08
N SER A 23 6.28 -3.26 3.82
CA SER A 23 7.47 -2.51 3.38
C SER A 23 7.99 -3.01 2.03
N LYS A 24 8.00 -4.33 1.83
CA LYS A 24 8.42 -4.96 0.57
C LYS A 24 7.43 -4.68 -0.58
N ALA A 25 6.12 -4.66 -0.28
CA ALA A 25 5.08 -4.37 -1.25
C ALA A 25 5.15 -2.91 -1.70
N ILE A 26 5.30 -1.96 -0.77
CA ILE A 26 5.44 -0.52 -1.07
C ILE A 26 6.64 -0.30 -1.99
N ARG A 27 7.82 -0.85 -1.67
CA ARG A 27 9.01 -0.76 -2.52
C ARG A 27 8.77 -1.32 -3.93
N LYS A 28 8.02 -2.42 -4.04
CA LYS A 28 7.65 -3.00 -5.35
C LYS A 28 6.70 -2.10 -6.12
N LEU A 29 5.73 -1.45 -5.46
CA LEU A 29 4.77 -0.54 -6.09
C LEU A 29 5.42 0.77 -6.57
N GLN A 30 6.47 1.24 -5.88
CA GLN A 30 7.26 2.41 -6.28
C GLN A 30 8.10 2.19 -7.55
N HIS A 31 8.31 0.94 -7.97
CA HIS A 31 9.07 0.63 -9.18
C HIS A 31 8.41 1.25 -10.42
N PRO A 32 9.16 1.90 -11.33
CA PRO A 32 8.61 2.72 -12.43
C PRO A 32 7.58 1.99 -13.30
N VAL A 33 7.81 0.70 -13.59
CA VAL A 33 6.87 -0.14 -14.36
C VAL A 33 5.50 -0.26 -13.69
N ARG A 34 5.44 -0.36 -12.36
CA ARG A 34 4.18 -0.48 -11.60
C ARG A 34 3.61 0.90 -11.28
N ARG A 35 4.47 1.87 -10.95
CA ARG A 35 4.10 3.27 -10.69
C ARG A 35 3.34 3.89 -11.86
N ARG A 36 3.74 3.62 -13.11
CA ARG A 36 3.04 4.15 -14.30
C ARG A 36 1.59 3.66 -14.43
N ARG A 37 1.26 2.48 -13.89
CA ARG A 37 -0.13 1.98 -13.84
C ARG A 37 -0.92 2.56 -12.67
N LEU A 38 -0.22 3.04 -11.64
CA LEU A 38 -0.81 3.62 -10.43
C LEU A 38 -0.92 5.15 -10.50
N SER A 39 -0.20 5.81 -11.40
CA SER A 39 -0.18 7.28 -11.53
C SER A 39 -1.53 7.85 -11.92
N SER A 40 -2.30 7.16 -12.78
CA SER A 40 -3.64 7.59 -13.18
C SER A 40 -4.62 7.68 -12.00
N PHE A 41 -4.40 6.93 -10.92
CA PHE A 41 -5.24 6.95 -9.73
C PHE A 41 -4.88 8.09 -8.74
N ILE A 42 -3.71 8.72 -8.92
CA ILE A 42 -3.25 9.82 -8.06
C ILE A 42 -3.68 11.17 -8.66
N GLU A 43 -3.78 11.27 -9.99
CA GLU A 43 -4.14 12.49 -10.69
C GLU A 43 -5.63 12.89 -10.53
N GLU A 44 -6.53 11.92 -10.28
CA GLU A 44 -7.97 12.18 -10.09
C GLU A 44 -8.33 12.84 -8.73
N GLN A 45 -7.44 12.86 -7.73
CA GLN A 45 -7.74 13.41 -6.39
C GLN A 45 -7.20 14.84 -6.14
N GLY A 46 -6.53 15.46 -7.11
CA GLY A 46 -5.92 16.79 -6.94
C GLY A 46 -6.65 17.95 -7.63
N ALA A 47 -7.72 17.69 -8.40
CA ALA A 47 -8.39 18.71 -9.21
C ALA A 47 -9.67 19.29 -8.59
N ASP A 48 -10.24 18.65 -7.56
CA ASP A 48 -11.51 19.06 -6.94
C ASP A 48 -11.34 20.02 -5.74
N ASP A 49 -10.10 20.37 -5.36
CA ASP A 49 -9.80 21.31 -4.24
C ASP A 49 -9.41 22.72 -4.75
N LEU A 50 -9.62 23.01 -6.04
CA LEU A 50 -9.36 24.33 -6.66
C LEU A 50 -10.57 24.91 -7.41
N SER A 51 -11.80 24.44 -7.15
CA SER A 51 -13.03 25.08 -7.65
C SER A 51 -13.90 25.62 -6.53
#